data_AF-A0A6B1E0D2-F1
#
_entry.id   AF-A0A6B1E0D2-F1
#
_cell.length_a   1.000
_cell.length_b   1.000
_cell.length_c   1.000
_cell.angle_alpha   90.00
_cell.angle_beta   90.00
_cell.angle_gamma   90.00
#
_symmetry.space_group_name_H-M   'P 1'
#
loop_
_entity.id
_entity.type
_entity.pdbx_description
1 polymer ?
#
loop_
_entity_poly.entity_id
_entity_poly.type
_entity_poly.pdbx_seq_one_letter_code
_entity_poly.pdbx_strand_id
1 'polypeptide(L)'
;MTIEYRVAIDRDHSGDFAAGEDISADVLALRWRLGMRAPYDSLADYGEALITLCNRAGAYSPERNALPIGARVRIQSRRQDVARSHFIGFISHIETDAGELGRRRALLHLRDIQVWLAQAQALLPPQVEVTADQVIAQLLDKAILRRPALAGYLFIDRPGSNRIDSARIFPAQNVAQELAAGKTRFAYVGDWWDESTSSRTAIGELAASERGRFYINRAGKAVFLNRRYTLLHKTLGAHFIDDMAGCDYVYGDDQLNRLTLQVSPRAIGAAGSLLWKLPNPQRVPPRSDTRLTIQLVDERGQPIGLLAFERLVARFQLGSNPESREVKRNILVKVEQLGATSLQVRVCNYHRRALWMSLLNVYGTPLYRGAPLQVRAQDVASLHIHGVRGQTRELPALSNTNTAQAFADYEVAQRRKPSGLIRELRLDARQHPAAALGLSLFDRVRISESHTGHKERDYFIVAEAHEVSAGGTMHKLRWTLEPADMTRYFLVDSSRIDAGNAMIMPF
;
A
#
# COMPACT_ATOMS: atom_id res chain seq x y z
N MET A 1 8.38 36.42 -8.41
CA MET A 1 8.13 35.44 -9.50
C MET A 1 6.93 34.59 -9.12
N THR A 2 5.94 34.49 -10.01
CA THR A 2 4.67 33.81 -9.75
C THR A 2 4.79 32.30 -10.00
N ILE A 3 4.11 31.49 -9.19
CA ILE A 3 3.96 30.04 -9.41
C ILE A 3 2.66 29.84 -10.19
N GLU A 4 2.75 29.25 -11.38
CA GLU A 4 1.56 28.88 -12.17
C GLU A 4 1.15 27.45 -11.77
N TYR A 5 -0.13 27.24 -11.49
CA TYR A 5 -0.68 25.90 -11.25
C TYR A 5 -1.47 25.45 -12.46
N ARG A 6 -1.26 24.19 -12.84
CA ARG A 6 -2.01 23.52 -13.89
C ARG A 6 -2.75 22.31 -13.34
N VAL A 7 -4.02 22.21 -13.71
CA VAL A 7 -4.87 21.06 -13.38
C VAL A 7 -5.46 20.52 -14.68
N ALA A 8 -5.27 19.22 -14.91
CA ALA A 8 -5.78 18.56 -16.10
C ALA A 8 -6.57 17.30 -15.75
N ILE A 9 -7.69 17.08 -16.44
CA ILE A 9 -8.54 15.89 -16.32
C ILE A 9 -8.45 15.06 -17.60
N ASP A 10 -7.91 13.84 -17.49
CA ASP A 10 -7.79 12.86 -18.57
C ASP A 10 -9.16 12.28 -18.94
N ARG A 11 -9.85 12.96 -19.85
CA ARG A 11 -11.22 12.67 -20.27
C ARG A 11 -11.26 11.56 -21.32
N ASP A 12 -10.24 11.47 -22.16
CA ASP A 12 -10.14 10.45 -23.20
C ASP A 12 -9.43 9.17 -22.74
N HIS A 13 -8.87 9.19 -21.53
CA HIS A 13 -8.13 8.08 -20.93
C HIS A 13 -6.86 7.72 -21.71
N SER A 14 -6.22 8.70 -22.36
CA SER A 14 -4.92 8.56 -23.02
C SER A 14 -3.75 8.52 -22.02
N GLY A 15 -3.93 9.14 -20.85
CA GLY A 15 -2.89 9.30 -19.83
C GLY A 15 -1.86 10.40 -20.11
N ASP A 16 -2.00 11.16 -21.20
CA ASP A 16 -1.02 12.20 -21.60
C ASP A 16 -1.35 13.62 -21.10
N PHE A 17 -2.60 13.85 -20.66
CA PHE A 17 -3.07 15.16 -20.19
C PHE A 17 -2.94 16.26 -21.25
N ALA A 18 -3.52 16.04 -22.44
CA ALA A 18 -3.45 16.93 -23.59
C ALA A 18 -4.01 18.35 -23.33
N ALA A 19 -3.75 19.29 -24.25
CA ALA A 19 -4.12 20.71 -24.05
C ALA A 19 -5.63 20.95 -23.85
N GLY A 20 -6.50 20.10 -24.43
CA GLY A 20 -7.96 20.19 -24.26
C GLY A 20 -8.46 19.71 -22.89
N GLU A 21 -7.57 19.21 -22.04
CA GLU A 21 -7.88 18.62 -20.74
C GLU A 21 -7.57 19.55 -19.57
N ASP A 22 -6.98 20.71 -19.86
CA ASP A 22 -6.63 21.75 -18.90
C ASP A 22 -7.89 22.48 -18.40
N ILE A 23 -8.10 22.44 -17.07
CA ILE A 23 -9.21 23.09 -16.37
C ILE A 23 -8.73 24.22 -15.45
N SER A 24 -7.47 24.65 -15.57
CA SER A 24 -6.82 25.57 -14.63
C SER A 24 -7.52 26.92 -14.54
N ALA A 25 -8.14 27.39 -15.62
CA ALA A 25 -8.90 28.63 -15.65
C ALA A 25 -10.11 28.64 -14.69
N ASP A 26 -10.65 27.45 -14.37
CA ASP A 26 -11.79 27.31 -13.47
C ASP A 26 -11.38 27.01 -12.01
N VAL A 27 -10.09 26.80 -11.74
CA VAL A 27 -9.60 26.42 -10.41
C VAL A 27 -9.59 27.62 -9.47
N LEU A 28 -10.35 27.51 -8.37
CA LEU A 28 -10.40 28.50 -7.30
C LEU A 28 -9.44 28.17 -6.14
N ALA A 29 -9.34 26.89 -5.78
CA ALA A 29 -8.48 26.39 -4.72
C ALA A 29 -8.12 24.92 -4.91
N LEU A 30 -6.95 24.53 -4.41
CA LEU A 30 -6.43 23.16 -4.41
C LEU A 30 -6.00 22.79 -3.00
N ARG A 31 -6.35 21.59 -2.57
CA ARG A 31 -5.83 20.99 -1.34
C ARG A 31 -5.43 19.57 -1.65
N TRP A 32 -4.25 19.13 -1.23
CA TRP A 32 -3.87 17.73 -1.40
C TRP A 32 -2.96 17.27 -0.27
N ARG A 33 -2.94 15.96 -0.05
CA ARG A 33 -2.12 15.28 0.94
C ARG A 33 -1.58 13.96 0.39
N LEU A 34 -0.30 13.69 0.66
CA LEU A 34 0.39 12.45 0.35
C LEU A 34 1.23 11.98 1.56
N GLY A 35 1.50 10.68 1.64
CA GLY A 35 2.46 10.09 2.59
C GLY A 35 1.84 9.51 3.86
N MET A 36 2.68 9.36 4.88
CA MET A 36 2.39 8.65 6.14
C MET A 36 1.38 9.39 7.01
N ARG A 37 0.61 8.66 7.83
CA ARG A 37 -0.28 9.28 8.81
C ARG A 37 0.51 9.85 9.98
N ALA A 38 1.50 9.10 10.45
CA ALA A 38 2.40 9.46 11.53
C ALA A 38 3.85 9.08 11.18
N PRO A 39 4.84 9.65 11.90
CA PRO A 39 6.22 9.17 11.82
C PRO A 39 6.30 7.67 12.12
N TYR A 40 7.22 6.97 11.46
CA TYR A 40 7.47 5.53 11.59
C TYR A 40 6.39 4.58 11.03
N ASP A 41 5.30 5.09 10.47
CA ASP A 41 4.34 4.26 9.75
C ASP A 41 5.03 3.57 8.56
N SER A 42 4.73 2.28 8.37
CA SER A 42 5.30 1.50 7.26
C SER A 42 4.49 1.63 5.96
N LEU A 43 3.27 2.14 6.05
CA LEU A 43 2.34 2.27 4.95
C LEU A 43 1.72 3.67 4.96
N ALA A 44 1.85 4.39 3.84
CA ALA A 44 1.24 5.71 3.68
C ALA A 44 -0.27 5.62 3.79
N ASP A 45 -0.91 6.69 4.26
CA ASP A 45 -2.36 6.81 4.17
C ASP A 45 -2.79 7.03 2.71
N TYR A 46 -4.08 7.02 2.44
CA TYR A 46 -4.61 7.33 1.11
C TYR A 46 -4.16 8.72 0.67
N GLY A 47 -3.64 8.83 -0.55
CA GLY A 47 -3.46 10.12 -1.20
C GLY A 47 -4.82 10.74 -1.49
N GLU A 48 -5.00 11.97 -1.04
CA GLU A 48 -6.27 12.71 -1.17
C GLU A 48 -6.00 14.07 -1.81
N ALA A 49 -6.91 14.49 -2.70
CA ALA A 49 -6.95 15.89 -3.14
C ALA A 49 -8.38 16.39 -3.28
N LEU A 50 -8.55 17.69 -3.08
CA LEU A 50 -9.79 18.42 -3.24
C LEU A 50 -9.53 19.61 -4.16
N ILE A 51 -10.27 19.67 -5.26
CA ILE A 51 -10.20 20.77 -6.22
C ILE A 51 -11.51 21.53 -6.15
N THR A 52 -11.43 22.82 -5.85
CA THR A 52 -12.58 23.73 -5.88
C THR A 52 -12.61 24.46 -7.21
N LEU A 53 -13.70 24.29 -7.95
CA LEU A 53 -13.88 24.85 -9.29
C LEU A 53 -15.00 25.88 -9.34
N CYS A 54 -14.85 26.86 -10.23
CA CYS A 54 -15.92 27.69 -10.73
C CYS A 54 -16.83 26.85 -11.64
N ASN A 55 -18.11 26.76 -11.31
CA ASN A 55 -19.07 25.95 -12.05
C ASN A 55 -20.29 26.79 -12.51
N ARG A 56 -20.06 28.06 -12.87
CA ARG A 56 -21.14 29.00 -13.26
C ARG A 56 -21.94 28.52 -14.47
N ALA A 57 -21.28 27.84 -15.41
CA ALA A 57 -21.87 27.29 -16.63
C ALA A 57 -22.37 25.84 -16.47
N GLY A 58 -22.22 25.21 -15.30
CA GLY A 58 -22.53 23.79 -15.10
C GLY A 58 -21.61 22.82 -15.83
N ALA A 59 -20.39 23.26 -16.20
CA ALA A 59 -19.38 22.46 -16.91
C ALA A 59 -18.93 21.21 -16.12
N TYR A 60 -19.03 21.26 -14.80
CA TYR A 60 -18.61 20.20 -13.88
C TYR A 60 -19.79 19.53 -13.17
N SER A 61 -21.02 19.74 -13.65
CA SER A 61 -22.22 19.09 -13.15
C SER A 61 -22.43 17.75 -13.90
N PRO A 62 -22.34 16.59 -13.23
CA PRO A 62 -22.31 15.27 -13.90
C PRO A 62 -23.53 15.00 -14.80
N GLU A 63 -24.71 15.47 -14.41
CA GLU A 63 -25.96 15.30 -15.18
C GLU A 63 -26.03 16.18 -16.43
N ARG A 64 -25.23 17.26 -16.51
CA ARG A 64 -25.21 18.17 -17.67
C ARG A 64 -24.04 17.87 -18.60
N ASN A 65 -22.89 17.59 -18.01
CA ASN A 65 -21.66 17.26 -18.72
C ASN A 65 -21.08 16.02 -18.06
N ALA A 66 -21.03 14.93 -18.81
CA ALA A 66 -20.52 13.66 -18.31
C ALA A 66 -19.03 13.79 -17.93
N LEU A 67 -18.77 14.04 -16.64
CA LEU A 67 -17.44 13.96 -16.06
C LEU A 67 -17.27 12.52 -15.54
N PRO A 68 -16.39 11.71 -16.14
CA PRO A 68 -16.33 10.29 -15.79
C PRO A 68 -15.79 10.12 -14.37
N ILE A 69 -16.56 9.42 -13.52
CA ILE A 69 -16.02 8.96 -12.24
C ILE A 69 -14.81 8.05 -12.50
N GLY A 70 -13.78 8.30 -11.71
CA GLY A 70 -12.45 7.74 -11.81
C GLY A 70 -11.62 8.28 -12.98
N ALA A 71 -12.03 9.34 -13.70
CA ALA A 71 -11.12 10.02 -14.63
C ALA A 71 -9.84 10.43 -13.88
N ARG A 72 -8.70 10.32 -14.56
CA ARG A 72 -7.40 10.63 -13.95
C ARG A 72 -7.23 12.15 -13.90
N VAL A 73 -6.67 12.66 -12.83
CA VAL A 73 -6.43 14.10 -12.65
C VAL A 73 -4.99 14.33 -12.22
N ARG A 74 -4.35 15.33 -12.81
CA ARG A 74 -2.99 15.78 -12.45
C ARG A 74 -3.03 17.20 -11.91
N ILE A 75 -2.36 17.42 -10.79
CA ILE A 75 -2.04 18.74 -10.25
C ILE A 75 -0.56 18.98 -10.49
N GLN A 76 -0.21 20.07 -11.16
CA GLN A 76 1.15 20.42 -11.55
C GLN A 76 1.40 21.90 -11.24
N SER A 77 2.65 22.26 -10.99
CA SER A 77 3.06 23.68 -11.00
C SER A 77 4.17 23.91 -12.01
N ARG A 78 4.30 25.17 -12.48
CA ARG A 78 5.38 25.64 -13.31
C ARG A 78 6.02 26.87 -12.66
N ARG A 79 7.35 26.84 -12.54
CA ARG A 79 8.16 27.98 -12.08
C ARG A 79 9.47 27.98 -12.86
N GLN A 80 9.78 29.10 -13.52
CA GLN A 80 10.98 29.25 -14.35
C GLN A 80 11.13 28.10 -15.35
N ASP A 81 10.06 27.80 -16.10
CA ASP A 81 9.97 26.71 -17.08
C ASP A 81 10.12 25.28 -16.57
N VAL A 82 10.37 25.08 -15.27
CA VAL A 82 10.38 23.74 -14.68
C VAL A 82 8.98 23.38 -14.20
N ALA A 83 8.40 22.38 -14.86
CA ALA A 83 7.09 21.84 -14.55
C ALA A 83 7.22 20.65 -13.58
N ARG A 84 6.44 20.62 -12.49
CA ARG A 84 6.52 19.59 -11.44
C ARG A 84 5.13 19.07 -11.08
N SER A 85 4.93 17.76 -11.16
CA SER A 85 3.71 17.11 -10.67
C SER A 85 3.70 17.09 -9.15
N HIS A 86 2.55 17.40 -8.56
CA HIS A 86 2.32 17.40 -7.11
C HIS A 86 1.35 16.30 -6.69
N PHE A 87 0.42 15.93 -7.57
CA PHE A 87 -0.56 14.89 -7.29
C PHE A 87 -1.04 14.28 -8.60
N ILE A 88 -1.16 12.96 -8.62
CA ILE A 88 -1.85 12.22 -9.66
C ILE A 88 -2.79 11.22 -8.98
N GLY A 89 -4.08 11.32 -9.29
CA GLY A 89 -5.11 10.43 -8.76
C GLY A 89 -6.33 10.38 -9.66
N PHE A 90 -7.46 9.99 -9.10
CA PHE A 90 -8.69 9.75 -9.85
C PHE A 90 -9.88 10.39 -9.14
N ILE A 91 -10.86 10.86 -9.92
CA ILE A 91 -12.10 11.43 -9.38
C ILE A 91 -12.87 10.33 -8.65
N SER A 92 -12.99 10.44 -7.33
CA SER A 92 -13.78 9.51 -6.52
C SER A 92 -15.27 9.89 -6.49
N HIS A 93 -15.55 11.18 -6.32
CA HIS A 93 -16.90 11.74 -6.39
C HIS A 93 -16.84 13.25 -6.63
N ILE A 94 -18.00 13.83 -6.96
CA ILE A 94 -18.18 15.22 -7.35
C ILE A 94 -19.34 15.80 -6.55
N GLU A 95 -19.13 16.94 -5.91
CA GLU A 95 -20.19 17.72 -5.26
C GLU A 95 -20.41 19.03 -6.02
N THR A 96 -21.66 19.44 -6.22
CA THR A 96 -21.97 20.71 -6.90
C THR A 96 -22.96 21.54 -6.12
N ASP A 97 -22.65 22.81 -5.91
CA ASP A 97 -23.58 23.78 -5.34
C ASP A 97 -24.69 24.08 -6.37
N ALA A 98 -25.95 23.81 -6.03
CA ALA A 98 -27.11 24.12 -6.88
C ALA A 98 -27.68 25.53 -6.65
N GLY A 99 -28.50 26.01 -7.59
CA GLY A 99 -29.29 27.24 -7.47
C GLY A 99 -28.67 28.47 -8.13
N GLU A 100 -29.52 29.36 -8.66
CA GLU A 100 -29.06 30.54 -9.39
C GLU A 100 -28.34 31.57 -8.52
N LEU A 101 -28.74 31.64 -7.24
CA LEU A 101 -28.15 32.47 -6.18
C LEU A 101 -27.03 31.76 -5.40
N GLY A 102 -26.77 30.48 -5.68
CA GLY A 102 -25.70 29.72 -5.05
C GLY A 102 -24.32 30.20 -5.49
N ARG A 103 -23.25 29.77 -4.79
CA ARG A 103 -21.87 30.09 -5.17
C ARG A 103 -21.46 29.47 -6.52
N ARG A 104 -22.28 28.56 -7.07
CA ARG A 104 -22.08 27.83 -8.34
C ARG A 104 -20.68 27.26 -8.44
N ARG A 105 -20.31 26.44 -7.45
CA ARG A 105 -19.01 25.76 -7.37
C ARG A 105 -19.19 24.26 -7.59
N ALA A 106 -18.10 23.62 -8.03
CA ALA A 106 -17.97 22.18 -8.00
C ALA A 106 -16.75 21.81 -7.14
N LEU A 107 -16.88 20.73 -6.38
CA LEU A 107 -15.80 20.12 -5.60
C LEU A 107 -15.48 18.77 -6.22
N LEU A 108 -14.24 18.60 -6.70
CA LEU A 108 -13.75 17.31 -7.17
C LEU A 108 -12.93 16.67 -6.06
N HIS A 109 -13.39 15.51 -5.58
CA HIS A 109 -12.70 14.73 -4.57
C HIS A 109 -11.87 13.65 -5.26
N LEU A 110 -10.56 13.74 -5.13
CA LEU A 110 -9.62 12.83 -5.76
C LEU A 110 -9.00 11.87 -4.74
N ARG A 111 -8.74 10.65 -5.21
CA ARG A 111 -8.03 9.60 -4.46
C ARG A 111 -6.91 9.01 -5.31
N ASP A 112 -5.83 8.58 -4.68
CA ASP A 112 -4.79 7.81 -5.37
C ASP A 112 -5.19 6.33 -5.56
N ILE A 113 -4.29 5.53 -6.15
CA ILE A 113 -4.53 4.10 -6.41
C ILE A 113 -4.68 3.24 -5.14
N GLN A 114 -4.34 3.75 -3.95
CA GLN A 114 -4.39 2.94 -2.73
C GLN A 114 -5.83 2.54 -2.37
N VAL A 115 -6.83 3.33 -2.78
CA VAL A 115 -8.25 2.98 -2.61
C VAL A 115 -8.59 1.69 -3.36
N TRP A 116 -8.05 1.49 -4.56
CA TRP A 116 -8.28 0.24 -5.29
C TRP A 116 -7.45 -0.91 -4.74
N LEU A 117 -6.24 -0.66 -4.24
CA LEU A 117 -5.46 -1.68 -3.53
C LEU A 117 -6.16 -2.15 -2.23
N ALA A 118 -6.94 -1.28 -1.59
CA ALA A 118 -7.76 -1.62 -0.43
C ALA A 118 -8.97 -2.50 -0.80
N GLN A 119 -9.41 -2.45 -2.05
CA GLN A 119 -10.53 -3.24 -2.57
C GLN A 119 -10.07 -4.53 -3.27
N ALA A 120 -8.85 -4.54 -3.82
CA ALA A 120 -8.26 -5.70 -4.48
C ALA A 120 -7.82 -6.73 -3.44
N GLN A 121 -8.26 -7.98 -3.58
CA GLN A 121 -7.86 -9.08 -2.69
C GLN A 121 -6.39 -9.48 -2.90
N ALA A 122 -5.69 -9.84 -1.82
CA ALA A 122 -4.31 -10.30 -1.82
C ALA A 122 -4.20 -11.77 -2.25
N LEU A 123 -4.47 -12.04 -3.53
CA LEU A 123 -4.58 -13.39 -4.07
C LEU A 123 -3.22 -13.88 -4.58
N LEU A 124 -2.37 -14.33 -3.67
CA LEU A 124 -1.11 -15.01 -3.99
C LEU A 124 -1.08 -16.42 -3.38
N PRO A 125 -0.56 -17.42 -4.11
CA PRO A 125 -0.18 -18.66 -3.47
C PRO A 125 0.96 -18.38 -2.48
N PRO A 126 1.11 -19.16 -1.41
CA PRO A 126 2.19 -18.97 -0.45
C PRO A 126 3.55 -18.93 -1.14
N GLN A 127 4.36 -17.95 -0.75
CA GLN A 127 5.69 -17.72 -1.29
C GLN A 127 6.74 -18.14 -0.26
N VAL A 128 7.89 -18.64 -0.71
CA VAL A 128 8.96 -19.18 0.15
C VAL A 128 10.27 -18.47 -0.14
N GLU A 129 11.01 -18.08 0.91
CA GLU A 129 12.34 -17.45 0.82
C GLU A 129 12.39 -16.17 -0.05
N VAL A 130 11.29 -15.41 -0.03
CA VAL A 130 11.08 -14.19 -0.83
C VAL A 130 11.38 -12.91 -0.04
N THR A 131 11.63 -11.82 -0.75
CA THR A 131 11.80 -10.48 -0.17
C THR A 131 10.53 -9.63 -0.33
N ALA A 132 10.40 -8.56 0.46
CA ALA A 132 9.22 -7.69 0.46
C ALA A 132 8.91 -7.12 -0.93
N ASP A 133 9.91 -6.62 -1.65
CA ASP A 133 9.76 -6.04 -2.99
C ASP A 133 9.21 -7.03 -4.01
N GLN A 134 9.67 -8.29 -3.97
CA GLN A 134 9.20 -9.34 -4.87
C GLN A 134 7.72 -9.62 -4.69
N VAL A 135 7.26 -9.72 -3.43
CA VAL A 135 5.85 -10.00 -3.15
C VAL A 135 4.98 -8.77 -3.39
N ILE A 136 5.45 -7.57 -3.03
CA ILE A 136 4.75 -6.31 -3.33
C ILE A 136 4.57 -6.16 -4.85
N ALA A 137 5.59 -6.43 -5.67
CA ALA A 137 5.48 -6.41 -7.12
C ALA A 137 4.38 -7.36 -7.63
N GLN A 138 4.38 -8.61 -7.15
CA GLN A 138 3.36 -9.59 -7.53
C GLN A 138 1.94 -9.17 -7.10
N LEU A 139 1.78 -8.57 -5.92
CA LEU A 139 0.50 -8.03 -5.46
C LEU A 139 0.02 -6.90 -6.38
N LEU A 140 0.91 -5.97 -6.74
CA LEU A 140 0.57 -4.87 -7.65
C LEU A 140 0.20 -5.36 -9.06
N ASP A 141 0.93 -6.35 -9.59
CA ASP A 141 0.71 -6.91 -10.93
C ASP A 141 -0.55 -7.79 -11.01
N LYS A 142 -0.96 -8.43 -9.91
CA LYS A 142 -2.20 -9.23 -9.87
C LYS A 142 -3.43 -8.46 -9.40
N ALA A 143 -3.25 -7.34 -8.69
CA ALA A 143 -4.36 -6.53 -8.23
C ALA A 143 -5.19 -6.06 -9.43
N ILE A 144 -6.51 -6.24 -9.34
CA ILE A 144 -7.44 -5.72 -10.35
C ILE A 144 -7.58 -4.22 -10.11
N LEU A 145 -6.76 -3.44 -10.81
CA LEU A 145 -6.71 -1.99 -10.71
C LEU A 145 -7.24 -1.37 -12.00
N ARG A 146 -7.96 -0.25 -11.89
CA ARG A 146 -8.29 0.54 -13.07
C ARG A 146 -6.98 1.07 -13.66
N ARG A 147 -6.75 0.82 -14.94
CA ARG A 147 -5.53 1.25 -15.63
C ARG A 147 -5.50 2.78 -15.75
N PRO A 148 -4.32 3.42 -15.60
CA PRO A 148 -4.18 4.86 -15.74
C PRO A 148 -4.55 5.41 -17.12
N ALA A 149 -4.32 4.63 -18.18
CA ALA A 149 -4.71 4.92 -19.55
C ALA A 149 -5.48 3.72 -20.11
N LEU A 150 -6.62 3.98 -20.74
CA LEU A 150 -7.48 2.98 -21.39
C LEU A 150 -7.45 3.10 -22.91
N ALA A 151 -7.10 4.28 -23.45
CA ALA A 151 -6.97 4.48 -24.88
C ALA A 151 -5.88 3.55 -25.45
N GLY A 152 -6.20 2.87 -26.56
CA GLY A 152 -5.30 1.89 -27.19
C GLY A 152 -5.39 0.46 -26.67
N TYR A 153 -6.22 0.18 -25.65
CA TYR A 153 -6.51 -1.18 -25.19
C TYR A 153 -7.82 -1.73 -25.74
N LEU A 154 -7.83 -3.04 -26.00
CA LEU A 154 -9.01 -3.77 -26.44
C LEU A 154 -9.96 -4.02 -25.26
N PHE A 155 -11.16 -3.45 -25.34
CA PHE A 155 -12.27 -3.79 -24.45
C PHE A 155 -13.38 -4.39 -25.30
N ILE A 156 -13.62 -5.69 -25.13
CA ILE A 156 -14.75 -6.39 -25.73
C ILE A 156 -16.04 -5.68 -25.29
N ASP A 157 -16.97 -5.50 -26.22
CA ASP A 157 -18.28 -4.85 -26.03
C ASP A 157 -18.27 -3.32 -25.79
N ARG A 158 -17.13 -2.64 -25.95
CA ARG A 158 -17.10 -1.17 -25.99
C ARG A 158 -16.90 -0.67 -27.43
N PRO A 159 -17.87 0.09 -27.99
CA PRO A 159 -17.72 0.68 -29.32
C PRO A 159 -16.45 1.54 -29.40
N GLY A 160 -15.67 1.37 -30.47
CA GLY A 160 -14.41 2.10 -30.70
C GLY A 160 -13.15 1.46 -30.10
N SER A 161 -13.25 0.49 -29.19
CA SER A 161 -12.09 -0.25 -28.65
C SER A 161 -11.89 -1.64 -29.27
N ASN A 162 -12.74 -2.07 -30.19
CA ASN A 162 -12.78 -3.44 -30.76
C ASN A 162 -11.85 -3.68 -31.97
N ARG A 163 -10.81 -2.87 -32.18
CA ARG A 163 -9.91 -2.98 -33.34
C ARG A 163 -8.69 -3.85 -33.02
N ILE A 164 -8.78 -5.14 -33.34
CA ILE A 164 -7.71 -6.16 -33.12
C ILE A 164 -6.43 -5.84 -33.91
N ASP A 165 -6.54 -5.08 -35.00
CA ASP A 165 -5.48 -4.66 -35.92
C ASP A 165 -4.51 -3.61 -35.32
N SER A 166 -4.89 -2.92 -34.24
CA SER A 166 -4.06 -1.88 -33.60
C SER A 166 -4.08 -1.87 -32.06
N ALA A 167 -4.93 -2.67 -31.42
CA ALA A 167 -5.06 -2.68 -29.97
C ALA A 167 -3.93 -3.46 -29.29
N ARG A 168 -3.35 -2.88 -28.24
CA ARG A 168 -2.34 -3.54 -27.42
C ARG A 168 -3.03 -4.50 -26.45
N ILE A 169 -2.49 -5.72 -26.30
CA ILE A 169 -2.77 -6.55 -25.14
C ILE A 169 -2.24 -5.78 -23.91
N PHE A 170 -2.99 -5.81 -22.80
CA PHE A 170 -2.61 -5.09 -21.58
C PHE A 170 -1.16 -5.36 -21.18
N PRO A 171 -0.36 -4.34 -20.82
CA PRO A 171 1.00 -4.54 -20.37
C PRO A 171 1.00 -5.35 -19.08
N ALA A 172 2.06 -6.12 -18.89
CA ALA A 172 2.24 -6.98 -17.72
C ALA A 172 2.13 -6.20 -16.40
N GLN A 173 2.58 -4.94 -16.37
CA GLN A 173 2.54 -4.09 -15.17
C GLN A 173 1.26 -3.24 -15.11
N ASN A 174 0.53 -3.32 -14.00
CA ASN A 174 -0.70 -2.55 -13.77
C ASN A 174 -0.42 -1.11 -13.38
N VAL A 175 0.67 -0.89 -12.64
CA VAL A 175 1.03 0.37 -12.00
C VAL A 175 2.53 0.58 -12.17
N ALA A 176 2.94 1.82 -12.44
CA ALA A 176 4.36 2.16 -12.43
C ALA A 176 4.93 1.99 -11.01
N GLN A 177 6.08 1.31 -10.89
CA GLN A 177 6.62 0.88 -9.60
C GLN A 177 8.10 1.22 -9.40
N GLU A 178 8.49 1.57 -8.17
CA GLU A 178 9.86 1.81 -7.72
C GLU A 178 10.10 1.06 -6.43
N LEU A 179 10.52 -0.20 -6.55
CA LEU A 179 10.63 -1.08 -5.39
C LEU A 179 12.10 -1.33 -5.08
N ALA A 180 12.58 -0.80 -3.96
CA ALA A 180 13.92 -1.08 -3.48
C ALA A 180 14.00 -2.54 -3.00
N ALA A 181 15.05 -3.26 -3.41
CA ALA A 181 15.26 -4.66 -3.01
C ALA A 181 15.22 -4.83 -1.49
N GLY A 182 14.36 -5.72 -0.99
CA GLY A 182 14.21 -6.03 0.42
C GLY A 182 15.48 -6.63 1.03
N LYS A 183 15.63 -6.52 2.35
CA LYS A 183 16.79 -7.01 3.09
C LYS A 183 16.45 -8.15 4.05
N THR A 184 15.18 -8.39 4.36
CA THR A 184 14.71 -9.59 5.04
C THR A 184 14.28 -10.62 3.99
N ARG A 185 14.75 -11.85 4.16
CA ARG A 185 14.15 -13.02 3.51
C ARG A 185 13.08 -13.58 4.42
N PHE A 186 11.84 -13.58 3.93
CA PHE A 186 10.73 -14.16 4.64
C PHE A 186 10.64 -15.64 4.27
N ALA A 187 10.66 -16.50 5.30
CA ALA A 187 10.56 -17.94 5.10
C ALA A 187 9.23 -18.30 4.40
N TYR A 188 8.14 -17.63 4.80
CA TYR A 188 6.80 -17.82 4.24
C TYR A 188 6.08 -16.47 4.17
N VAL A 189 5.38 -16.23 3.07
CA VAL A 189 4.51 -15.06 2.89
C VAL A 189 3.22 -15.48 2.22
N GLY A 190 2.13 -14.87 2.66
CA GLY A 190 0.82 -14.99 2.04
C GLY A 190 0.02 -16.18 2.54
N ASP A 191 0.60 -17.09 3.33
CA ASP A 191 -0.03 -18.31 3.82
C ASP A 191 -1.24 -18.12 4.74
N TRP A 192 -1.48 -16.92 5.25
CA TRP A 192 -2.65 -16.59 6.09
C TRP A 192 -3.55 -15.52 5.47
N TRP A 193 -3.29 -15.06 4.25
CA TRP A 193 -4.18 -14.11 3.60
C TRP A 193 -5.44 -14.84 3.12
N ASP A 194 -6.57 -14.45 3.69
CA ASP A 194 -7.89 -14.93 3.29
C ASP A 194 -8.51 -14.03 2.22
N GLU A 195 -9.75 -14.35 1.81
CA GLU A 195 -10.49 -13.57 0.81
C GLU A 195 -10.84 -12.14 1.30
N SER A 196 -10.71 -11.85 2.60
CA SER A 196 -10.94 -10.52 3.17
C SER A 196 -9.68 -9.65 3.20
N THR A 197 -8.51 -10.28 3.05
CA THR A 197 -7.23 -9.58 3.09
C THR A 197 -7.02 -8.79 1.81
N SER A 198 -7.02 -7.47 1.93
CA SER A 198 -6.74 -6.59 0.79
C SER A 198 -5.25 -6.59 0.42
N SER A 199 -4.94 -6.32 -0.84
CA SER A 199 -3.58 -6.14 -1.35
C SER A 199 -2.85 -5.04 -0.59
N ARG A 200 -3.57 -3.97 -0.23
CA ARG A 200 -3.05 -2.90 0.63
C ARG A 200 -2.65 -3.40 2.01
N THR A 201 -3.48 -4.21 2.66
CA THR A 201 -3.19 -4.80 3.97
C THR A 201 -1.95 -5.69 3.88
N ALA A 202 -1.91 -6.59 2.89
CA ALA A 202 -0.77 -7.47 2.63
C ALA A 202 0.55 -6.69 2.38
N ILE A 203 0.50 -5.62 1.57
CA ILE A 203 1.65 -4.72 1.34
C ILE A 203 2.08 -4.05 2.67
N GLY A 204 1.12 -3.62 3.49
CA GLY A 204 1.37 -3.05 4.80
C GLY A 204 2.08 -4.01 5.75
N GLU A 205 1.64 -5.26 5.80
CA GLU A 205 2.29 -6.33 6.58
C GLU A 205 3.75 -6.52 6.13
N LEU A 206 3.98 -6.61 4.82
CA LEU A 206 5.32 -6.78 4.26
C LEU A 206 6.23 -5.59 4.53
N ALA A 207 5.72 -4.36 4.35
CA ALA A 207 6.46 -3.16 4.64
C ALA A 207 6.81 -3.07 6.13
N ALA A 208 5.87 -3.40 7.03
CA ALA A 208 6.12 -3.44 8.47
C ALA A 208 7.15 -4.50 8.86
N SER A 209 7.03 -5.72 8.33
CA SER A 209 7.97 -6.82 8.59
C SER A 209 9.36 -6.61 7.97
N GLU A 210 9.50 -5.80 6.91
CA GLU A 210 10.79 -5.35 6.40
C GLU A 210 11.33 -4.13 7.16
N ARG A 211 10.51 -3.46 7.99
CA ARG A 211 10.76 -2.10 8.50
C ARG A 211 10.98 -1.08 7.37
N GLY A 212 10.31 -1.31 6.25
CA GLY A 212 10.30 -0.45 5.07
C GLY A 212 9.22 0.62 5.11
N ARG A 213 9.03 1.28 3.96
CA ARG A 213 8.01 2.32 3.72
C ARG A 213 7.38 2.10 2.36
N PHE A 214 6.06 1.95 2.31
CA PHE A 214 5.31 1.89 1.06
C PHE A 214 4.41 3.11 0.91
N TYR A 215 4.44 3.77 -0.26
CA TYR A 215 3.60 4.93 -0.55
C TYR A 215 3.40 5.15 -2.04
N ILE A 216 2.47 6.04 -2.40
CA ILE A 216 2.30 6.54 -3.76
C ILE A 216 2.92 7.94 -3.86
N ASN A 217 3.86 8.12 -4.79
CA ASN A 217 4.54 9.41 -4.95
C ASN A 217 3.71 10.41 -5.76
N ARG A 218 4.22 11.65 -5.90
CA ARG A 218 3.55 12.73 -6.67
C ARG A 218 3.25 12.39 -8.13
N ALA A 219 3.95 11.41 -8.72
CA ALA A 219 3.72 10.92 -10.09
C ALA A 219 2.70 9.76 -10.17
N GLY A 220 2.08 9.37 -9.05
CA GLY A 220 1.17 8.23 -9.00
C GLY A 220 1.88 6.87 -9.07
N LYS A 221 3.20 6.82 -8.82
CA LYS A 221 4.02 5.60 -8.84
C LYS A 221 3.97 4.94 -7.46
N ALA A 222 3.85 3.62 -7.43
CA ALA A 222 4.01 2.85 -6.19
C ALA A 222 5.49 2.77 -5.82
N VAL A 223 5.86 3.21 -4.62
CA VAL A 223 7.23 3.25 -4.14
C VAL A 223 7.37 2.39 -2.89
N PHE A 224 8.40 1.55 -2.86
CA PHE A 224 8.80 0.80 -1.69
C PHE A 224 10.25 1.11 -1.34
N LEU A 225 10.48 1.58 -0.11
CA LEU A 225 11.80 1.82 0.46
C LEU A 225 12.08 0.73 1.50
N ASN A 226 13.19 0.01 1.35
CA ASN A 226 13.63 -0.97 2.35
C ASN A 226 14.16 -0.29 3.63
N ARG A 227 14.40 -1.07 4.69
CA ARG A 227 14.91 -0.54 5.97
C ARG A 227 16.22 0.22 5.91
N ARG A 228 17.05 0.00 4.88
CA ARG A 228 18.35 0.66 4.75
C ARG A 228 18.23 2.05 4.13
N TYR A 229 17.11 2.39 3.50
CA TYR A 229 16.96 3.69 2.83
C TYR A 229 17.17 4.84 3.82
N THR A 230 16.42 4.86 4.94
CA THR A 230 16.53 5.93 5.94
C THR A 230 17.88 5.96 6.66
N LEU A 231 18.62 4.85 6.64
CA LEU A 231 19.97 4.76 7.22
C LEU A 231 21.04 5.36 6.29
N LEU A 232 20.90 5.12 4.98
CA LEU A 232 21.92 5.43 3.99
C LEU A 232 21.66 6.75 3.26
N HIS A 233 20.42 7.25 3.25
CA HIS A 233 20.08 8.50 2.59
C HIS A 233 20.54 9.72 3.43
N LYS A 234 21.72 10.22 3.09
CA LYS A 234 22.39 11.34 3.79
C LYS A 234 22.33 12.67 3.03
N THR A 235 21.86 12.67 1.78
CA THR A 235 21.78 13.88 0.95
C THR A 235 20.81 14.88 1.56
N LEU A 236 21.29 16.07 1.90
CA LEU A 236 20.46 17.13 2.45
C LEU A 236 19.79 17.93 1.32
N GLY A 237 18.46 17.99 1.33
CA GLY A 237 17.66 18.73 0.34
C GLY A 237 17.47 20.21 0.68
N ALA A 238 17.33 20.55 1.97
CA ALA A 238 17.21 21.93 2.44
C ALA A 238 17.61 22.08 3.92
N HIS A 239 17.96 23.31 4.32
CA HIS A 239 18.20 23.70 5.71
C HIS A 239 17.34 24.92 6.04
N PHE A 240 16.51 24.80 7.07
CA PHE A 240 15.67 25.87 7.61
C PHE A 240 16.24 26.39 8.92
N ILE A 241 16.35 27.71 9.07
CA ILE A 241 16.95 28.38 10.24
C ILE A 241 16.06 29.54 10.64
N ASP A 242 15.18 29.32 11.61
CA ASP A 242 14.27 30.34 12.15
C ASP A 242 13.43 31.08 11.07
N ASP A 243 13.28 30.48 9.89
CA ASP A 243 12.69 31.08 8.69
C ASP A 243 11.50 30.28 8.16
N MET A 244 11.04 29.29 8.90
CA MET A 244 9.78 28.58 8.64
C MET A 244 8.57 29.41 9.13
N ALA A 245 7.41 29.17 8.53
CA ALA A 245 6.16 29.82 8.95
C ALA A 245 5.67 29.30 10.32
N GLY A 246 6.16 28.14 10.75
CA GLY A 246 5.96 27.58 12.08
C GLY A 246 6.37 26.12 12.15
N CYS A 247 6.46 25.58 13.36
CA CYS A 247 6.73 24.18 13.60
C CYS A 247 5.97 23.66 14.83
N ASP A 248 5.68 22.36 14.85
CA ASP A 248 5.16 21.66 16.02
C ASP A 248 6.30 20.91 16.70
N TYR A 249 6.79 21.46 17.81
CA TYR A 249 7.86 20.89 18.61
C TYR A 249 7.29 20.15 19.82
N VAL A 250 7.75 18.90 20.00
CA VAL A 250 7.39 18.06 21.14
C VAL A 250 8.64 17.53 21.81
N TYR A 251 8.60 17.33 23.12
CA TYR A 251 9.71 16.74 23.88
C TYR A 251 9.29 15.45 24.57
N GLY A 252 10.00 14.36 24.30
CA GLY A 252 9.81 13.07 24.98
C GLY A 252 8.59 12.26 24.53
N ASP A 253 7.72 12.79 23.67
CA ASP A 253 6.49 12.09 23.26
C ASP A 253 6.74 10.84 22.40
N ASP A 254 7.88 10.77 21.72
CA ASP A 254 8.29 9.61 20.93
C ASP A 254 9.21 8.64 21.71
N GLN A 255 9.35 8.80 23.03
CA GLN A 255 10.15 7.89 23.83
C GLN A 255 9.58 6.46 23.76
N LEU A 256 10.45 5.50 23.45
CA LEU A 256 10.14 4.07 23.43
C LEU A 256 11.25 3.33 24.17
N ASN A 257 10.95 2.87 25.38
CA ASN A 257 11.90 2.16 26.24
C ASN A 257 11.53 0.69 26.47
N ARG A 258 10.43 0.23 25.87
CA ARG A 258 10.04 -1.17 25.80
C ARG A 258 9.33 -1.46 24.49
N LEU A 259 9.81 -2.42 23.72
CA LEU A 259 9.15 -2.88 22.50
C LEU A 259 8.95 -4.38 22.58
N THR A 260 7.71 -4.83 22.38
CA THR A 260 7.38 -6.25 22.22
C THR A 260 6.97 -6.50 20.79
N LEU A 261 7.67 -7.39 20.10
CA LEU A 261 7.29 -7.82 18.76
C LEU A 261 6.70 -9.23 18.83
N GLN A 262 5.56 -9.41 18.19
CA GLN A 262 4.93 -10.71 18.03
C GLN A 262 5.29 -11.24 16.64
N VAL A 263 5.95 -12.39 16.62
CA VAL A 263 6.26 -13.15 15.41
C VAL A 263 5.48 -14.44 15.40
N SER A 264 5.11 -14.91 14.23
CA SER A 264 4.35 -16.15 14.11
C SER A 264 5.24 -17.18 13.39
N PRO A 265 5.80 -18.18 14.08
CA PRO A 265 6.52 -19.27 13.43
C PRO A 265 5.58 -20.15 12.59
N ARG A 266 6.14 -20.90 11.65
CA ARG A 266 5.40 -21.83 10.80
C ARG A 266 5.99 -23.23 10.92
N ALA A 267 5.13 -24.24 10.83
CA ALA A 267 5.53 -25.63 10.75
C ALA A 267 4.98 -26.25 9.45
N ILE A 268 5.84 -26.89 8.67
CA ILE A 268 5.44 -27.59 7.44
C ILE A 268 4.90 -28.97 7.81
N GLY A 269 3.72 -29.32 7.31
CA GLY A 269 3.16 -30.67 7.44
C GLY A 269 3.65 -31.64 6.38
N ALA A 270 3.17 -32.89 6.45
CA ALA A 270 3.54 -33.91 5.48
C ALA A 270 2.99 -33.58 4.08
N ALA A 271 3.79 -33.82 3.04
CA ALA A 271 3.31 -33.80 1.67
C ALA A 271 2.20 -34.85 1.47
N GLY A 272 1.23 -34.55 0.60
CA GLY A 272 0.10 -35.41 0.29
C GLY A 272 -0.95 -35.53 1.39
N SER A 273 -0.93 -34.64 2.39
CA SER A 273 -1.93 -34.62 3.46
C SER A 273 -3.32 -34.29 2.92
N LEU A 274 -4.36 -34.87 3.52
CA LEU A 274 -5.75 -34.50 3.24
C LEU A 274 -6.03 -33.16 3.92
N LEU A 275 -6.27 -32.12 3.12
CA LEU A 275 -6.46 -30.74 3.61
C LEU A 275 -7.93 -30.37 3.77
N TRP A 276 -8.78 -30.99 2.98
CA TRP A 276 -10.22 -30.79 3.06
C TRP A 276 -10.97 -31.98 2.46
N LYS A 277 -12.13 -32.30 3.04
CA LYS A 277 -13.04 -33.32 2.56
C LYS A 277 -14.47 -32.78 2.55
N LEU A 278 -15.20 -33.11 1.50
CA LEU A 278 -16.62 -32.81 1.38
C LEU A 278 -17.41 -33.39 2.57
N PRO A 279 -18.06 -32.55 3.40
CA PRO A 279 -18.74 -33.04 4.60
C PRO A 279 -19.99 -33.83 4.25
N ASN A 280 -20.75 -33.39 3.24
CA ASN A 280 -22.00 -34.02 2.81
C ASN A 280 -22.09 -34.03 1.28
N PRO A 281 -22.66 -35.08 0.66
CA PRO A 281 -22.89 -35.12 -0.78
C PRO A 281 -23.63 -33.88 -1.28
N GLN A 282 -23.14 -33.28 -2.37
CA GLN A 282 -23.72 -32.07 -2.94
C GLN A 282 -24.40 -32.37 -4.27
N ARG A 283 -25.63 -31.88 -4.45
CA ARG A 283 -26.34 -32.00 -5.73
C ARG A 283 -25.83 -30.93 -6.70
N VAL A 284 -25.29 -31.37 -7.82
CA VAL A 284 -24.88 -30.51 -8.94
C VAL A 284 -25.97 -30.55 -10.02
N PRO A 285 -26.70 -29.45 -10.27
CA PRO A 285 -27.79 -29.43 -11.24
C PRO A 285 -27.34 -29.84 -12.65
N PRO A 286 -28.26 -30.31 -13.53
CA PRO A 286 -27.93 -30.59 -14.92
C PRO A 286 -27.52 -29.30 -15.65
N ARG A 287 -26.55 -29.38 -16.55
CA ARG A 287 -26.08 -28.24 -17.37
C ARG A 287 -25.68 -27.01 -16.54
N SER A 288 -25.13 -27.22 -15.36
CA SER A 288 -24.74 -26.14 -14.46
C SER A 288 -23.23 -25.94 -14.43
N ASP A 289 -22.87 -24.73 -14.02
CA ASP A 289 -21.51 -24.32 -13.69
C ASP A 289 -21.52 -23.78 -12.26
N THR A 290 -20.97 -24.57 -11.33
CA THR A 290 -20.98 -24.27 -9.90
C THR A 290 -19.58 -23.97 -9.43
N ARG A 291 -19.40 -22.84 -8.73
CA ARG A 291 -18.14 -22.49 -8.05
C ARG A 291 -18.26 -22.79 -6.57
N LEU A 292 -17.24 -23.44 -6.02
CA LEU A 292 -17.13 -23.79 -4.61
C LEU A 292 -15.87 -23.12 -4.04
N THR A 293 -16.03 -22.33 -2.99
CA THR A 293 -14.90 -21.85 -2.18
C THR A 293 -14.67 -22.84 -1.04
N ILE A 294 -13.49 -23.46 -1.03
CA ILE A 294 -13.08 -24.41 0.00
C ILE A 294 -12.09 -23.70 0.92
N GLN A 295 -12.46 -23.57 2.19
CA GLN A 295 -11.57 -23.09 3.25
C GLN A 295 -10.77 -24.26 3.82
N LEU A 296 -9.46 -24.10 3.92
CA LEU A 296 -8.55 -25.12 4.42
C LEU A 296 -8.39 -24.95 5.92
N VAL A 297 -8.71 -26.01 6.66
CA VAL A 297 -8.62 -26.03 8.13
C VAL A 297 -7.93 -27.30 8.61
N ASP A 298 -7.28 -27.21 9.76
CA ASP A 298 -6.74 -28.38 10.46
C ASP A 298 -7.85 -29.20 11.15
N GLU A 299 -7.46 -30.27 11.84
CA GLU A 299 -8.37 -31.14 12.59
C GLU A 299 -9.12 -30.43 13.74
N ARG A 300 -8.63 -29.25 14.17
CA ARG A 300 -9.23 -28.40 15.20
C ARG A 300 -10.09 -27.27 14.60
N GLY A 301 -10.25 -27.26 13.28
CA GLY A 301 -10.98 -26.21 12.56
C GLY A 301 -10.21 -24.89 12.43
N GLN A 302 -8.91 -24.85 12.72
CA GLN A 302 -8.09 -23.65 12.55
C GLN A 302 -7.63 -23.51 11.10
N PRO A 303 -7.64 -22.30 10.52
CA PRO A 303 -7.14 -22.09 9.17
C PRO A 303 -5.68 -22.55 8.99
N ILE A 304 -5.41 -23.23 7.88
CA ILE A 304 -4.07 -23.66 7.49
C ILE A 304 -3.68 -23.08 6.12
N GLY A 305 -2.40 -22.79 5.94
CA GLY A 305 -1.86 -22.38 4.64
C GLY A 305 -1.61 -23.58 3.72
N LEU A 306 -1.72 -23.37 2.41
CA LEU A 306 -1.45 -24.35 1.36
C LEU A 306 -0.08 -24.11 0.73
N LEU A 307 0.96 -24.74 1.27
CA LEU A 307 2.31 -24.57 0.74
C LEU A 307 2.44 -25.13 -0.69
N ALA A 308 1.83 -26.30 -0.93
CA ALA A 308 1.80 -26.92 -2.25
C ALA A 308 0.47 -27.63 -2.47
N PHE A 309 -0.18 -27.32 -3.59
CA PHE A 309 -1.33 -28.09 -4.08
C PHE A 309 -0.84 -29.31 -4.85
N GLU A 310 -1.33 -30.50 -4.51
CA GLU A 310 -0.93 -31.73 -5.19
C GLU A 310 -2.04 -32.30 -6.08
N ARG A 311 -3.23 -32.52 -5.52
CA ARG A 311 -4.34 -33.10 -6.29
C ARG A 311 -5.71 -32.80 -5.70
N LEU A 312 -6.69 -32.83 -6.61
CA LEU A 312 -8.11 -32.79 -6.30
C LEU A 312 -8.75 -34.11 -6.74
N VAL A 313 -9.47 -34.78 -5.83
CA VAL A 313 -10.14 -36.06 -6.12
C VAL A 313 -11.65 -35.86 -5.96
N ALA A 314 -12.40 -36.04 -7.04
CA ALA A 314 -13.85 -35.90 -7.04
C ALA A 314 -14.55 -37.19 -7.53
N ARG A 315 -15.71 -37.52 -6.95
CA ARG A 315 -16.57 -38.63 -7.38
C ARG A 315 -18.00 -38.14 -7.55
N PHE A 316 -18.64 -38.54 -8.64
CA PHE A 316 -20.02 -38.18 -8.96
C PHE A 316 -20.89 -39.42 -9.20
N GLN A 317 -22.16 -39.33 -8.82
CA GLN A 317 -23.14 -40.40 -8.91
C GLN A 317 -24.47 -39.89 -9.47
N LEU A 318 -25.27 -40.77 -10.10
CA LEU A 318 -26.61 -40.41 -10.63
C LEU A 318 -27.69 -40.26 -9.55
N GLY A 319 -27.43 -40.72 -8.32
CA GLY A 319 -28.33 -40.65 -7.18
C GLY A 319 -27.55 -40.30 -5.91
N SER A 320 -28.27 -39.93 -4.84
CA SER A 320 -27.68 -39.54 -3.55
C SER A 320 -27.11 -40.73 -2.76
N ASN A 321 -27.50 -41.96 -3.11
CA ASN A 321 -27.05 -43.16 -2.40
C ASN A 321 -25.67 -43.59 -2.88
N PRO A 322 -24.77 -44.02 -1.97
CA PRO A 322 -23.38 -44.39 -2.30
C PRO A 322 -23.26 -45.58 -3.25
N GLU A 323 -24.29 -46.43 -3.38
CA GLU A 323 -24.35 -47.54 -4.34
C GLU A 323 -24.77 -47.10 -5.76
N SER A 324 -25.13 -45.83 -5.93
CA SER A 324 -25.53 -45.29 -7.24
C SER A 324 -24.37 -45.34 -8.22
N ARG A 325 -24.69 -45.64 -9.49
CA ARG A 325 -23.73 -45.71 -10.60
C ARG A 325 -22.86 -44.45 -10.66
N GLU A 326 -21.54 -44.65 -10.60
CA GLU A 326 -20.54 -43.59 -10.76
C GLU A 326 -20.54 -43.02 -12.18
N VAL A 327 -20.41 -41.70 -12.29
CA VAL A 327 -20.33 -40.97 -13.56
C VAL A 327 -18.95 -40.34 -13.68
N LYS A 328 -18.21 -40.69 -14.75
CA LYS A 328 -16.84 -40.19 -15.01
C LYS A 328 -16.71 -39.31 -16.26
N ARG A 329 -17.78 -39.19 -17.08
CA ARG A 329 -17.79 -38.44 -18.34
C ARG A 329 -18.76 -37.27 -18.24
N ASN A 330 -18.56 -36.23 -19.07
CA ASN A 330 -19.40 -35.03 -19.13
C ASN A 330 -19.42 -34.23 -17.81
N ILE A 331 -18.30 -34.26 -17.10
CA ILE A 331 -18.08 -33.51 -15.85
C ILE A 331 -16.69 -32.88 -15.96
N LEU A 332 -16.57 -31.62 -15.56
CA LEU A 332 -15.30 -30.94 -15.37
C LEU A 332 -15.19 -30.52 -13.91
N VAL A 333 -14.11 -30.92 -13.25
CA VAL A 333 -13.73 -30.39 -11.94
C VAL A 333 -12.32 -29.88 -12.06
N LYS A 334 -12.12 -28.59 -11.80
CA LYS A 334 -10.78 -27.98 -11.81
C LYS A 334 -10.67 -26.93 -10.72
N VAL A 335 -9.46 -26.75 -10.23
CA VAL A 335 -9.14 -25.57 -9.42
C VAL A 335 -9.07 -24.37 -10.37
N GLU A 336 -9.95 -23.40 -10.16
CA GLU A 336 -9.98 -22.14 -10.92
C GLU A 336 -8.99 -21.14 -10.32
N GLN A 337 -8.86 -21.13 -8.99
CA GLN A 337 -8.00 -20.22 -8.27
C GLN A 337 -7.40 -20.88 -7.03
N LEU A 338 -6.08 -20.71 -6.84
CA LEU A 338 -5.35 -21.11 -5.64
C LEU A 338 -5.14 -19.87 -4.76
N GLY A 339 -5.77 -19.86 -3.60
CA GLY A 339 -5.42 -18.99 -2.49
C GLY A 339 -4.49 -19.71 -1.51
N ALA A 340 -4.13 -19.00 -0.46
CA ALA A 340 -3.29 -19.53 0.60
C ALA A 340 -4.06 -20.38 1.60
N THR A 341 -5.15 -19.84 2.14
CA THR A 341 -6.02 -20.55 3.11
C THR A 341 -7.29 -21.10 2.46
N SER A 342 -7.47 -20.85 1.16
CA SER A 342 -8.65 -21.26 0.42
C SER A 342 -8.34 -21.60 -1.03
N LEU A 343 -9.26 -22.31 -1.67
CA LEU A 343 -9.20 -22.61 -3.10
C LEU A 343 -10.60 -22.54 -3.70
N GLN A 344 -10.68 -22.03 -4.93
CA GLN A 344 -11.92 -22.01 -5.68
C GLN A 344 -11.93 -23.14 -6.69
N VAL A 345 -12.91 -24.05 -6.56
CA VAL A 345 -13.12 -25.17 -7.47
C VAL A 345 -14.31 -24.88 -8.35
N ARG A 346 -14.11 -25.00 -9.66
CA ARG A 346 -15.17 -24.96 -10.65
C ARG A 346 -15.62 -26.37 -10.99
N VAL A 347 -16.92 -26.61 -10.85
CA VAL A 347 -17.59 -27.88 -11.13
C VAL A 347 -18.62 -27.66 -12.23
N CYS A 348 -18.36 -28.19 -13.43
CA CYS A 348 -19.32 -28.14 -14.52
C CYS A 348 -19.95 -29.52 -14.74
N ASN A 349 -21.28 -29.57 -14.74
CA ASN A 349 -22.04 -30.76 -15.08
C ASN A 349 -22.64 -30.61 -16.48
N TYR A 350 -22.04 -31.24 -17.48
CA TYR A 350 -22.56 -31.24 -18.86
C TYR A 350 -23.62 -32.33 -19.09
N HIS A 351 -23.93 -33.13 -18.07
CA HIS A 351 -24.97 -34.15 -18.15
C HIS A 351 -26.37 -33.51 -18.18
N ARG A 352 -27.32 -34.21 -18.82
CA ARG A 352 -28.74 -33.80 -18.86
C ARG A 352 -29.48 -34.09 -17.54
N ARG A 353 -28.81 -34.72 -16.57
CA ARG A 353 -29.38 -35.10 -15.26
C ARG A 353 -28.56 -34.46 -14.17
N ALA A 354 -29.21 -34.19 -13.03
CA ALA A 354 -28.49 -33.80 -11.83
C ALA A 354 -27.54 -34.94 -11.42
N LEU A 355 -26.39 -34.56 -10.90
CA LEU A 355 -25.40 -35.47 -10.34
C LEU A 355 -25.24 -35.18 -8.86
N TRP A 356 -24.85 -36.18 -8.09
CA TRP A 356 -24.47 -36.04 -6.69
C TRP A 356 -22.96 -36.18 -6.58
N MET A 357 -22.30 -35.11 -6.18
CA MET A 357 -20.87 -35.13 -5.84
C MET A 357 -20.72 -35.79 -4.47
N SER A 358 -20.35 -37.06 -4.46
CA SER A 358 -20.27 -37.89 -3.24
C SER A 358 -18.89 -37.81 -2.58
N LEU A 359 -17.88 -37.36 -3.31
CA LEU A 359 -16.52 -37.15 -2.82
C LEU A 359 -15.96 -35.89 -3.46
N LEU A 360 -15.34 -35.03 -2.65
CA LEU A 360 -14.43 -33.99 -3.10
C LEU A 360 -13.35 -33.85 -2.03
N ASN A 361 -12.15 -34.32 -2.32
CA ASN A 361 -11.01 -34.27 -1.42
C ASN A 361 -9.90 -33.41 -2.02
N VAL A 362 -9.32 -32.54 -1.20
CA VAL A 362 -8.15 -31.73 -1.55
C VAL A 362 -6.94 -32.31 -0.84
N TYR A 363 -5.86 -32.57 -1.58
CA TYR A 363 -4.59 -33.02 -1.04
C TYR A 363 -3.47 -32.02 -1.35
N GLY A 364 -2.55 -31.88 -0.42
CA GLY A 364 -1.36 -31.02 -0.56
C GLY A 364 -0.48 -31.00 0.67
N THR A 365 0.43 -30.04 0.72
CA THR A 365 1.33 -29.81 1.86
C THR A 365 0.78 -28.66 2.71
N PRO A 366 0.33 -28.94 3.96
CA PRO A 366 -0.18 -27.89 4.83
C PRO A 366 0.96 -27.10 5.47
N LEU A 367 0.71 -25.81 5.72
CA LEU A 367 1.55 -24.95 6.52
C LEU A 367 0.77 -24.52 7.76
N TYR A 368 1.22 -24.99 8.92
CA TYR A 368 0.57 -24.71 10.20
C TYR A 368 1.13 -23.42 10.80
N ARG A 369 0.23 -22.58 11.30
CA ARG A 369 0.59 -21.42 12.12
C ARG A 369 0.89 -21.90 13.54
N GLY A 370 2.14 -21.73 13.98
CA GLY A 370 2.51 -21.96 15.36
C GLY A 370 1.94 -20.89 16.29
N ALA A 371 1.97 -21.16 17.60
CA ALA A 371 1.65 -20.15 18.60
C ALA A 371 2.55 -18.90 18.41
N PRO A 372 2.00 -17.68 18.52
CA PRO A 372 2.79 -16.47 18.36
C PRO A 372 3.87 -16.42 19.44
N LEU A 373 5.11 -16.15 19.03
CA LEU A 373 6.23 -15.93 19.93
C LEU A 373 6.38 -14.43 20.14
N GLN A 374 6.73 -14.04 21.37
CA GLN A 374 7.00 -12.66 21.71
C GLN A 374 8.50 -12.49 21.95
N VAL A 375 9.11 -11.55 21.24
CA VAL A 375 10.44 -11.04 21.56
C VAL A 375 10.31 -9.66 22.17
N ARG A 376 11.17 -9.33 23.14
CA ARG A 376 11.06 -8.08 23.89
C ARG A 376 12.44 -7.44 24.04
N ALA A 377 12.52 -6.17 23.68
CA ALA A 377 13.64 -5.30 24.03
C ALA A 377 13.18 -4.27 25.07
N GLN A 378 14.06 -3.95 26.02
CA GLN A 378 13.79 -2.93 27.03
C GLN A 378 15.08 -2.28 27.54
N ASP A 379 15.00 -0.99 27.87
CA ASP A 379 16.09 -0.25 28.51
C ASP A 379 15.74 -0.02 29.98
N VAL A 380 16.32 -0.86 30.86
CA VAL A 380 15.99 -0.88 32.30
C VAL A 380 16.28 0.47 32.96
N ALA A 381 17.39 1.13 32.61
CA ALA A 381 17.72 2.44 33.16
C ALA A 381 16.66 3.50 32.78
N SER A 382 16.26 3.56 31.51
CA SER A 382 15.19 4.45 31.07
C SER A 382 13.85 4.12 31.73
N LEU A 383 13.54 2.85 31.98
CA LEU A 383 12.30 2.48 32.67
C LEU A 383 12.27 3.02 34.11
N HIS A 384 13.39 2.95 34.83
CA HIS A 384 13.48 3.49 36.18
C HIS A 384 13.39 5.03 36.20
N ILE A 385 14.02 5.71 35.24
CA ILE A 385 14.07 7.18 35.21
C ILE A 385 12.76 7.78 34.67
N HIS A 386 12.17 7.17 33.64
CA HIS A 386 11.08 7.79 32.86
C HIS A 386 9.75 7.01 32.91
N GLY A 387 9.71 5.88 33.63
CA GLY A 387 8.55 4.99 33.65
C GLY A 387 8.38 4.19 32.35
N VAL A 388 7.29 3.41 32.27
CA VAL A 388 7.04 2.52 31.13
C VAL A 388 6.48 3.30 29.94
N ARG A 389 7.22 3.29 28.82
CA ARG A 389 6.78 3.78 27.50
C ARG A 389 6.92 2.64 26.50
N GLY A 390 5.89 1.81 26.47
CA GLY A 390 5.89 0.54 25.74
C GLY A 390 5.01 0.52 24.51
N GLN A 391 5.45 -0.20 23.47
CA GLN A 391 4.63 -0.54 22.30
C GLN A 391 4.66 -2.04 22.04
N THR A 392 3.56 -2.58 21.52
CA THR A 392 3.49 -3.94 20.97
C THR A 392 3.20 -3.84 19.48
N ARG A 393 3.91 -4.62 18.65
CA ARG A 393 3.64 -4.71 17.20
C ARG A 393 3.60 -6.18 16.79
N GLU A 394 2.69 -6.50 15.88
CA GLU A 394 2.65 -7.81 15.22
C GLU A 394 3.37 -7.72 13.87
N LEU A 395 4.26 -8.67 13.61
CA LEU A 395 5.01 -8.78 12.36
C LEU A 395 4.73 -10.17 11.76
N PRO A 396 3.55 -10.37 11.13
CA PRO A 396 3.06 -11.70 10.79
C PRO A 396 3.93 -12.42 9.75
N ALA A 397 4.61 -11.68 8.87
CA ALA A 397 5.53 -12.22 7.88
C ALA A 397 6.92 -12.57 8.41
N LEU A 398 7.26 -12.14 9.63
CA LEU A 398 8.52 -12.47 10.25
C LEU A 398 8.37 -13.76 11.08
N SER A 399 9.19 -14.76 10.78
CA SER A 399 9.22 -16.04 11.51
C SER A 399 10.49 -16.22 12.35
N ASN A 400 11.55 -15.46 12.05
CA ASN A 400 12.84 -15.56 12.74
C ASN A 400 12.90 -14.65 13.98
N THR A 401 13.01 -15.26 15.15
CA THR A 401 13.08 -14.56 16.44
C THR A 401 14.35 -13.72 16.60
N ASN A 402 15.48 -14.12 16.02
CA ASN A 402 16.73 -13.35 16.10
C ASN A 402 16.61 -12.05 15.31
N THR A 403 16.04 -12.11 14.10
CA THR A 403 15.77 -10.90 13.31
C THR A 403 14.78 -9.97 14.03
N ALA A 404 13.74 -10.54 14.63
CA ALA A 404 12.78 -9.77 15.40
C ALA A 404 13.43 -9.11 16.64
N GLN A 405 14.27 -9.83 17.38
CA GLN A 405 14.99 -9.27 18.53
C GLN A 405 15.90 -8.12 18.10
N ALA A 406 16.65 -8.28 16.99
CA ALA A 406 17.49 -7.21 16.45
C ALA A 406 16.68 -5.95 16.08
N PHE A 407 15.47 -6.11 15.54
CA PHE A 407 14.57 -4.97 15.28
C PHE A 407 14.08 -4.32 16.57
N ALA A 408 13.74 -5.13 17.58
CA ALA A 408 13.29 -4.61 18.87
C ALA A 408 14.40 -3.80 19.56
N ASP A 409 15.62 -4.34 19.59
CA ASP A 409 16.80 -3.70 20.18
C ASP A 409 17.16 -2.41 19.46
N TYR A 410 17.09 -2.41 18.11
CA TYR A 410 17.28 -1.23 17.30
C TYR A 410 16.36 -0.08 17.73
N GLU A 411 15.05 -0.32 17.75
CA GLU A 411 14.04 0.71 17.98
C GLU A 411 14.15 1.29 19.40
N VAL A 412 14.34 0.42 20.39
CA VAL A 412 14.58 0.85 21.78
C VAL A 412 15.88 1.62 21.91
N ALA A 413 16.97 1.20 21.27
CA ALA A 413 18.24 1.91 21.33
C ALA A 413 18.17 3.33 20.75
N GLN A 414 17.37 3.53 19.69
CA GLN A 414 17.10 4.85 19.13
C GLN A 414 16.30 5.74 20.09
N ARG A 415 15.23 5.20 20.66
CA ARG A 415 14.16 5.98 21.29
C ARG A 415 14.08 5.87 22.82
N ARG A 416 15.02 5.17 23.46
CA ARG A 416 15.04 5.02 24.93
C ARG A 416 15.15 6.33 25.70
N LYS A 417 15.82 7.35 25.16
CA LYS A 417 15.98 8.66 25.82
C LYS A 417 14.93 9.64 25.30
N PRO A 418 14.29 10.45 26.17
CA PRO A 418 13.43 11.52 25.70
C PRO A 418 14.25 12.49 24.85
N SER A 419 13.66 12.97 23.76
CA SER A 419 14.31 13.92 22.86
C SER A 419 13.29 14.91 22.32
N GLY A 420 13.76 16.13 22.03
CA GLY A 420 13.01 17.15 21.33
C GLY A 420 12.92 16.85 19.84
N LEU A 421 11.71 16.84 19.29
CA LEU A 421 11.43 16.50 17.91
C LEU A 421 10.48 17.54 17.30
N ILE A 422 10.72 17.88 16.04
CA ILE A 422 9.75 18.63 15.24
C ILE A 422 8.92 17.61 14.48
N ARG A 423 7.62 17.53 14.79
CA ARG A 423 6.67 16.62 14.13
C ARG A 423 6.12 17.19 12.84
N GLU A 424 5.90 18.50 12.85
CA GLU A 424 5.30 19.22 11.75
C GLU A 424 6.10 20.47 11.43
N LEU A 425 6.36 20.72 10.16
CA LEU A 425 6.94 21.97 9.67
C LEU A 425 5.94 22.66 8.74
N ARG A 426 5.71 23.95 8.93
CA ARG A 426 4.83 24.78 8.09
C ARG A 426 5.67 25.76 7.30
N LEU A 427 5.42 25.81 6.00
CA LEU A 427 6.15 26.64 5.04
C LEU A 427 5.18 27.46 4.19
N ASP A 428 5.64 28.62 3.74
CA ASP A 428 5.02 29.41 2.68
C ASP A 428 5.90 29.34 1.43
N ALA A 429 5.32 28.94 0.30
CA ALA A 429 6.06 28.83 -0.95
C ALA A 429 6.58 30.18 -1.47
N ARG A 430 6.07 31.32 -0.98
CA ARG A 430 6.63 32.64 -1.30
C ARG A 430 8.03 32.81 -0.72
N GLN A 431 8.24 32.33 0.50
CA GLN A 431 9.52 32.38 1.19
C GLN A 431 10.43 31.23 0.77
N HIS A 432 9.85 30.04 0.60
CA HIS A 432 10.58 28.79 0.33
C HIS A 432 10.16 28.08 -0.96
N PRO A 433 10.18 28.74 -2.14
CA PRO A 433 9.57 28.18 -3.35
C PRO A 433 10.31 26.96 -3.91
N ALA A 434 11.63 26.89 -3.76
CA ALA A 434 12.41 25.74 -4.23
C ALA A 434 12.09 24.49 -3.41
N ALA A 435 12.07 24.63 -2.08
CA ALA A 435 11.73 23.56 -1.16
C ALA A 435 10.26 23.14 -1.30
N ALA A 436 9.32 24.09 -1.31
CA ALA A 436 7.89 23.79 -1.35
C ALA A 436 7.43 23.09 -2.63
N LEU A 437 8.13 23.33 -3.76
CA LEU A 437 7.82 22.71 -5.04
C LEU A 437 8.70 21.49 -5.35
N GLY A 438 9.96 21.50 -4.90
CA GLY A 438 10.98 20.53 -5.27
C GLY A 438 11.10 19.33 -4.34
N LEU A 439 10.97 19.54 -3.02
CA LEU A 439 11.11 18.47 -2.04
C LEU A 439 9.80 17.70 -1.87
N SER A 440 9.90 16.40 -1.61
CA SER A 440 8.78 15.47 -1.45
C SER A 440 9.12 14.37 -0.43
N LEU A 441 8.31 13.31 -0.42
CA LEU A 441 8.38 12.22 0.53
C LEU A 441 9.76 11.57 0.55
N PHE A 442 10.30 11.41 1.76
CA PHE A 442 11.62 10.88 2.11
C PHE A 442 12.82 11.68 1.62
N ASP A 443 12.62 12.93 1.18
CA ASP A 443 13.73 13.88 1.13
C ASP A 443 14.15 14.28 2.54
N ARG A 444 15.46 14.48 2.74
CA ARG A 444 16.05 14.86 4.01
C ARG A 444 16.16 16.38 4.12
N VAL A 445 15.75 16.92 5.25
CA VAL A 445 15.83 18.35 5.59
C VAL A 445 16.50 18.54 6.93
N ARG A 446 17.16 19.68 7.12
CA ARG A 446 17.77 20.09 8.38
C ARG A 446 17.00 21.26 8.95
N ILE A 447 16.76 21.23 10.25
CA ILE A 447 16.01 22.29 10.93
C ILE A 447 16.78 22.79 12.14
N SER A 448 16.89 24.11 12.21
CA SER A 448 17.36 24.86 13.38
C SER A 448 16.27 25.83 13.81
N GLU A 449 15.86 25.75 15.08
CA GLU A 449 14.89 26.64 15.71
C GLU A 449 15.43 27.09 17.08
N SER A 450 15.61 28.39 17.21
CA SER A 450 16.34 29.01 18.31
C SER A 450 15.54 29.05 19.62
N HIS A 451 14.22 29.23 19.58
CA HIS A 451 13.37 29.37 20.77
C HIS A 451 13.32 28.09 21.62
N THR A 452 13.18 26.94 20.96
CA THR A 452 13.14 25.60 21.59
C THR A 452 14.53 25.02 21.83
N GLY A 453 15.59 25.69 21.34
CA GLY A 453 16.96 25.19 21.38
C GLY A 453 17.21 24.01 20.44
N HIS A 454 16.35 23.82 19.44
CA HIS A 454 16.43 22.72 18.50
C HIS A 454 17.47 23.02 17.41
N LYS A 455 18.69 22.51 17.54
CA LYS A 455 19.81 22.88 16.65
C LYS A 455 20.18 21.76 15.69
N GLU A 456 20.22 22.09 14.40
CA GLU A 456 20.82 21.30 13.31
C GLU A 456 20.41 19.83 13.28
N ARG A 457 19.13 19.54 13.50
CA ARG A 457 18.64 18.15 13.40
C ARG A 457 18.10 17.85 12.02
N ASP A 458 18.39 16.64 11.57
CA ASP A 458 17.93 16.15 10.27
C ASP A 458 16.64 15.34 10.41
N TYR A 459 15.76 15.49 9.42
CA TYR A 459 14.46 14.85 9.32
C TYR A 459 14.20 14.36 7.90
N PHE A 460 13.42 13.28 7.76
CA PHE A 460 12.78 12.90 6.52
C PHE A 460 11.36 13.47 6.47
N ILE A 461 10.94 13.96 5.29
CA ILE A 461 9.56 14.33 5.03
C ILE A 461 8.75 13.05 4.84
N VAL A 462 7.95 12.63 5.81
CA VAL A 462 7.16 11.39 5.69
C VAL A 462 5.74 11.64 5.20
N ALA A 463 5.25 12.87 5.28
CA ALA A 463 4.00 13.28 4.66
C ALA A 463 4.05 14.74 4.24
N GLU A 464 3.23 15.10 3.26
CA GLU A 464 3.05 16.47 2.82
C GLU A 464 1.57 16.79 2.65
N ALA A 465 1.19 18.00 3.03
CA ALA A 465 -0.14 18.55 2.80
C ALA A 465 0.02 19.98 2.27
N HIS A 466 -0.64 20.26 1.15
CA HIS A 466 -0.56 21.54 0.49
C HIS A 466 -1.94 22.17 0.39
N GLU A 467 -1.96 23.50 0.49
CA GLU A 467 -3.13 24.33 0.27
C GLU A 467 -2.75 25.48 -0.65
N VAL A 468 -3.39 25.53 -1.81
CA VAL A 468 -3.24 26.60 -2.80
C VAL A 468 -4.57 27.32 -2.93
N SER A 469 -4.54 28.64 -2.78
CA SER A 469 -5.73 29.48 -2.84
C SER A 469 -5.42 30.82 -3.50
N ALA A 470 -6.46 31.66 -3.66
CA ALA A 470 -6.38 32.96 -4.33
C ALA A 470 -5.73 32.85 -5.73
N GLY A 471 -6.21 31.89 -6.53
CA GLY A 471 -5.76 31.69 -7.91
C GLY A 471 -4.28 31.29 -8.04
N GLY A 472 -3.72 30.61 -7.03
CA GLY A 472 -2.31 30.19 -7.03
C GLY A 472 -1.35 31.14 -6.31
N THR A 473 -1.83 32.30 -5.85
CA THR A 473 -0.96 33.31 -5.23
C THR A 473 -0.56 32.99 -3.79
N MET A 474 -1.35 32.17 -3.07
CA MET A 474 -1.02 31.70 -1.72
C MET A 474 -0.89 30.18 -1.73
N HIS A 475 0.34 29.70 -1.49
CA HIS A 475 0.63 28.26 -1.36
C HIS A 475 1.26 27.99 0.00
N LYS A 476 0.47 27.39 0.88
CA LYS A 476 0.90 26.92 2.19
C LYS A 476 1.18 25.43 2.13
N LEU A 477 2.22 25.02 2.84
CA LEU A 477 2.68 23.64 2.88
C LEU A 477 2.91 23.23 4.33
N ARG A 478 2.62 21.98 4.60
CA ARG A 478 2.80 21.33 5.89
C ARG A 478 3.43 19.98 5.70
N TRP A 479 4.59 19.76 6.30
CA TRP A 479 5.29 18.48 6.28
C TRP A 479 5.17 17.79 7.62
N THR A 480 4.87 16.50 7.59
CA THR A 480 5.05 15.61 8.74
C THR A 480 6.45 15.02 8.65
N LEU A 481 7.18 15.03 9.77
CA LEU A 481 8.60 14.72 9.80
C LEU A 481 8.91 13.50 10.65
N GLU A 482 9.82 12.66 10.16
CA GLU A 482 10.44 11.56 10.91
C GLU A 482 11.92 11.89 11.14
N PRO A 483 12.45 11.79 12.36
CA PRO A 483 13.87 12.05 12.63
C PRO A 483 14.80 11.19 11.76
N ALA A 484 15.76 11.82 11.09
CA ALA A 484 16.78 11.14 10.28
C ALA A 484 18.10 10.93 11.05
N ASP A 485 18.17 11.40 12.29
CA ASP A 485 19.39 11.40 13.08
C ASP A 485 19.76 9.98 13.53
N MET A 486 20.97 9.59 13.15
CA MET A 486 21.53 8.25 13.19
C MET A 486 22.85 8.22 13.97
N THR A 487 23.14 9.27 14.75
CA THR A 487 24.38 9.54 15.48
C THR A 487 24.88 8.44 16.43
N ARG A 488 24.29 7.24 16.44
CA ARG A 488 24.61 6.14 17.37
C ARG A 488 25.07 4.83 16.74
N TYR A 489 25.09 4.70 15.41
CA TYR A 489 25.40 3.41 14.78
C TYR A 489 26.69 3.45 13.96
N PHE A 490 27.54 2.46 14.21
CA PHE A 490 28.65 2.16 13.32
C PHE A 490 28.10 1.42 12.11
N LEU A 491 28.18 2.02 10.94
CA LEU A 491 27.89 1.31 9.70
C LEU A 491 29.20 0.69 9.24
N VAL A 492 29.28 -0.64 9.32
CA VAL A 492 30.39 -1.39 8.73
C VAL A 492 30.52 -0.99 7.25
N ASP A 493 31.76 -0.81 6.79
CA ASP A 493 32.14 -0.33 5.44
C ASP A 493 31.81 1.14 5.09
N SER A 494 31.19 1.91 5.98
CA SER A 494 30.90 3.35 5.71
C SER A 494 31.19 4.30 6.86
N SER A 495 31.38 3.80 8.07
CA SER A 495 31.84 4.58 9.23
C SER A 495 33.35 4.39 9.43
N ARG A 496 34.06 5.46 9.84
CA ARG A 496 35.48 5.37 10.28
C ARG A 496 35.52 4.87 11.73
N ILE A 497 36.43 3.94 12.03
CA ILE A 497 36.50 3.20 13.32
C ILE A 497 36.91 4.07 14.53
N ASP A 498 37.28 5.34 14.31
CA ASP A 498 37.91 6.15 15.36
C ASP A 498 36.96 7.12 16.09
N ALA A 499 35.65 7.03 15.87
CA ALA A 499 34.63 7.81 16.58
C ALA A 499 33.91 6.93 17.62
N GLY A 500 34.15 7.20 18.91
CA GLY A 500 33.79 6.33 20.04
C GLY A 500 32.33 5.86 20.16
N ASN A 501 32.14 4.84 21.02
CA ASN A 501 30.88 4.21 21.44
C ASN A 501 29.84 4.01 20.32
N ALA A 502 30.24 3.32 19.27
CA ALA A 502 29.34 2.96 18.19
C ALA A 502 28.89 1.50 18.35
N MET A 503 27.58 1.27 18.37
CA MET A 503 27.00 -0.07 18.44
C MET A 503 27.15 -0.74 17.07
N ILE A 504 27.80 -1.91 17.02
CA ILE A 504 27.88 -2.73 15.81
C ILE A 504 26.54 -3.44 15.66
N MET A 505 25.89 -3.23 14.52
CA MET A 505 24.66 -3.94 14.19
C MET A 505 24.98 -5.06 13.21
N PRO A 506 24.65 -6.33 13.52
CA PRO A 506 24.73 -7.39 12.54
C PRO A 506 23.66 -7.14 11.47
N PHE A 507 24.11 -6.90 10.23
CA PHE A 507 23.27 -6.52 9.10
C PHE A 507 22.79 -7.68 8.24
#